data_AF-A0A699ZVQ1-F1
#
_entry.id   AF-A0A699ZVQ1-F1
#
_cell.length_a   1.000
_cell.length_b   1.000
_cell.length_c   1.000
_cell.angle_alpha   90.00
_cell.angle_beta   90.00
_cell.angle_gamma   90.00
#
_symmetry.space_group_name_H-M   'P 1'
#
loop_
_entity.id
_entity.type
_entity.pdbx_description
1 polymer ?
#
loop_
_entity_poly.entity_id
_entity_poly.type
_entity_poly.pdbx_seq_one_letter_code
_entity_poly.pdbx_strand_id
1 'polypeptide(L)'
;MFRGMYFTGDGCKRDADGYYWVTGRVDDVINLSGHRIGTSEVESALQAHPACVEAAVVPVEHPIRGQALYAFVTLMEGTKYPPAEGLREELCATVRKAIGAIAVPD
;
A
#
# COMPACT_ATOMS: atom_id res chain seq x y z
N MET A 1 -20.85 -9.75 4.57
CA MET A 1 -20.21 -10.88 5.29
C MET A 1 -21.20 -12.04 5.40
N PHE A 2 -20.74 -13.28 5.20
CA PHE A 2 -21.58 -14.48 5.24
C PHE A 2 -21.72 -15.00 6.67
N ARG A 3 -22.95 -15.08 7.18
CA ARG A 3 -23.22 -15.45 8.58
C ARG A 3 -22.88 -16.94 8.81
N GLY A 4 -22.07 -17.23 9.83
CA GLY A 4 -21.69 -18.60 10.20
C GLY A 4 -20.50 -19.20 9.43
N MET A 5 -19.78 -18.41 8.62
CA MET A 5 -18.59 -18.85 7.89
C MET A 5 -17.37 -18.02 8.28
N TYR A 6 -16.19 -18.65 8.31
CA TYR A 6 -14.91 -17.95 8.45
C TYR A 6 -14.58 -17.22 7.13
N PHE A 7 -14.38 -15.90 7.20
CA PHE A 7 -14.01 -15.09 6.05
C PHE A 7 -12.48 -14.92 6.00
N THR A 8 -11.85 -15.54 5.00
CA THR A 8 -10.38 -15.53 4.85
C THR A 8 -9.82 -14.18 4.39
N GLY A 9 -10.63 -13.39 3.67
CA GLY A 9 -10.18 -12.19 2.99
C GLY A 9 -9.39 -12.46 1.70
N ASP A 10 -9.39 -13.70 1.21
CA ASP A 10 -8.74 -14.07 -0.06
C ASP A 10 -9.80 -14.37 -1.14
N GLY A 11 -9.57 -13.85 -2.34
CA GLY A 11 -10.32 -14.21 -3.54
C GLY A 11 -9.87 -15.58 -4.04
N CYS A 12 -10.82 -16.39 -4.50
CA CYS A 12 -10.51 -17.73 -4.98
C CYS A 12 -11.43 -18.16 -6.12
N LYS A 13 -10.87 -18.89 -7.09
CA LYS A 13 -11.60 -19.57 -8.16
C LYS A 13 -11.41 -21.07 -8.03
N ARG A 14 -12.49 -21.84 -8.19
CA ARG A 14 -12.43 -23.29 -8.31
C ARG A 14 -12.64 -23.71 -9.76
N ASP A 15 -11.79 -24.57 -10.29
CA ASP A 15 -11.96 -25.12 -11.63
C ASP A 15 -12.85 -26.36 -11.66
N ALA A 16 -13.06 -26.91 -12.85
CA ALA A 16 -13.91 -28.08 -13.09
C ALA A 16 -13.34 -29.36 -12.47
N ASP A 17 -12.02 -29.45 -12.33
CA ASP A 17 -11.31 -30.58 -11.75
C ASP A 17 -11.24 -30.50 -10.22
N GLY A 18 -11.73 -29.39 -9.63
CA GLY A 18 -11.86 -29.20 -8.19
C GLY A 18 -10.65 -28.52 -7.54
N TYR A 19 -9.68 -28.04 -8.31
CA TYR A 19 -8.54 -27.29 -7.79
C TYR A 19 -8.91 -25.84 -7.49
N TYR A 20 -8.29 -25.28 -6.45
CA TYR A 20 -8.50 -23.92 -5.98
C TYR A 20 -7.33 -23.03 -6.37
N TRP A 21 -7.66 -21.90 -6.99
CA TRP A 21 -6.73 -20.86 -7.42
C TRP A 21 -6.95 -19.63 -6.55
N VAL A 22 -5.99 -19.31 -5.67
CA VAL A 22 -6.04 -18.11 -4.84
C VAL A 22 -5.64 -16.91 -5.70
N THR A 23 -6.52 -15.94 -5.86
CA THR A 23 -6.35 -14.80 -6.77
C THR A 23 -5.80 -13.55 -6.07
N GLY A 24 -5.54 -13.63 -4.76
CA GLY A 24 -5.03 -12.52 -3.95
C GLY A 24 -5.99 -12.10 -2.84
N ARG A 25 -5.67 -11.00 -2.17
CA ARG A 25 -6.52 -10.39 -1.14
C ARG A 25 -7.70 -9.68 -1.78
N VAL A 26 -8.87 -9.77 -1.14
CA VAL A 26 -10.05 -8.95 -1.49
C VAL A 26 -10.14 -7.69 -0.62
N ASP A 27 -9.28 -7.56 0.38
CA ASP A 27 -9.11 -6.35 1.17
C ASP A 27 -7.83 -5.59 0.74
N ASP A 28 -7.65 -4.39 1.29
CA ASP A 28 -6.54 -3.48 0.95
C ASP A 28 -5.20 -3.89 1.58
N VAL A 29 -5.01 -5.19 1.83
CA VAL A 29 -3.78 -5.75 2.39
C VAL A 29 -2.86 -6.21 1.26
N ILE A 30 -1.65 -5.67 1.25
CA ILE A 30 -0.60 -5.92 0.27
C ILE A 30 0.42 -6.89 0.87
N ASN A 31 1.00 -7.76 0.03
CA ASN A 31 2.09 -8.65 0.42
C ASN A 31 3.43 -8.17 -0.15
N LEU A 32 4.25 -7.56 0.72
CA LEU A 32 5.59 -7.07 0.39
C LEU A 32 6.64 -8.02 0.97
N SER A 33 7.25 -8.85 0.14
CA SER A 33 8.28 -9.80 0.58
C SER A 33 7.87 -10.67 1.78
N GLY A 34 6.59 -11.05 1.86
CA GLY A 34 6.04 -11.84 2.96
C GLY A 34 5.43 -11.03 4.12
N HIS A 35 5.59 -9.70 4.11
CA HIS A 35 4.97 -8.80 5.10
C HIS A 35 3.60 -8.34 4.60
N ARG A 36 2.59 -8.47 5.47
CA ARG A 36 1.24 -7.95 5.21
C ARG A 36 1.16 -6.50 5.66
N ILE A 37 0.94 -5.58 4.71
CA ILE A 37 0.85 -4.15 4.96
C ILE A 37 -0.49 -3.65 4.42
N GLY A 38 -1.26 -2.95 5.25
CA GLY A 38 -2.47 -2.28 4.77
C GLY A 38 -2.13 -0.97 4.06
N THR A 39 -2.74 -0.70 2.91
CA THR A 39 -2.54 0.59 2.20
C THR A 39 -2.86 1.78 3.10
N SER A 40 -3.94 1.67 3.88
CA SER A 40 -4.41 2.71 4.80
C SER A 40 -3.36 3.11 5.84
N GLU A 41 -2.50 2.19 6.25
CA GLU A 41 -1.42 2.47 7.22
C GLU A 41 -0.36 3.38 6.59
N VAL A 42 0.02 3.08 5.35
CA VAL A 42 1.00 3.85 4.57
C VAL A 42 0.43 5.21 4.17
N GLU A 43 -0.84 5.26 3.76
CA GLU A 43 -1.57 6.50 3.47
C GLU A 43 -1.63 7.41 4.70
N SER A 44 -1.99 6.85 5.86
CA SER A 44 -2.02 7.59 7.12
C SER A 44 -0.63 8.12 7.51
N ALA A 45 0.42 7.33 7.28
CA ALA A 45 1.80 7.76 7.53
C ALA A 45 2.23 8.91 6.62
N LEU A 46 1.83 8.90 5.34
CA LEU A 46 2.08 9.99 4.40
C LEU A 46 1.30 11.26 4.78
N GLN A 47 0.02 11.12 5.16
CA GLN A 47 -0.85 12.23 5.59
C GLN A 47 -0.37 12.90 6.89
N ALA A 48 0.46 12.23 7.69
CA ALA A 48 1.11 12.84 8.85
C ALA A 48 2.21 13.85 8.46
N HIS A 49 2.67 13.86 7.20
CA HIS A 49 3.65 14.82 6.72
C HIS A 49 3.00 16.21 6.49
N PRO A 50 3.58 17.32 6.98
CA PRO A 50 2.97 18.66 6.86
C PRO A 50 2.71 19.16 5.44
N ALA A 51 3.35 18.57 4.44
CA ALA A 51 3.15 18.92 3.03
C ALA A 51 2.13 18.03 2.31
N CYS A 52 1.59 16.99 2.95
CA CYS A 52 0.63 16.05 2.39
C CYS A 52 -0.80 16.41 2.84
N VAL A 53 -1.73 16.59 1.90
CA VAL A 53 -3.17 16.72 2.18
C VAL A 53 -3.80 15.33 2.24
N GLU A 54 -3.54 14.55 1.20
CA GLU A 54 -4.14 13.26 0.97
C GLU A 54 -3.14 12.39 0.23
N ALA A 55 -3.21 11.08 0.48
CA ALA A 55 -2.38 10.09 -0.16
C ALA A 55 -3.21 8.85 -0.49
N ALA A 56 -2.94 8.25 -1.65
CA ALA A 56 -3.47 6.96 -2.05
C ALA A 56 -2.29 6.03 -2.37
N VAL A 57 -2.32 4.81 -1.83
CA VAL A 57 -1.24 3.83 -1.98
C VAL A 57 -1.77 2.59 -2.67
N VAL A 58 -1.06 2.15 -3.71
CA VAL A 58 -1.44 0.96 -4.49
C VAL A 58 -0.28 -0.02 -4.61
N PRO A 59 -0.58 -1.34 -4.68
CA PRO A 59 0.43 -2.33 -4.99
C PRO A 59 0.73 -2.32 -6.49
N VAL A 60 2.00 -2.46 -6.83
CA VAL A 60 2.47 -2.66 -8.21
C VAL A 60 3.30 -3.93 -8.26
N GLU A 61 3.19 -4.71 -9.33
CA GLU A 61 4.04 -5.88 -9.53
C GLU A 61 5.52 -5.50 -9.54
N HIS A 62 6.31 -6.23 -8.77
CA HIS A 62 7.74 -5.99 -8.66
C HIS A 62 8.52 -7.31 -8.83
N PRO A 63 9.50 -7.37 -9.75
CA PRO A 63 10.14 -8.63 -10.14
C PRO A 63 10.87 -9.35 -9.00
N ILE A 64 11.39 -8.60 -8.02
CA ILE A 64 12.15 -9.17 -6.89
C ILE A 64 11.29 -9.34 -5.62
N ARG A 65 10.54 -8.30 -5.22
CA ARG A 65 9.75 -8.29 -3.98
C ARG A 65 8.35 -8.91 -4.11
N GLY A 66 7.94 -9.31 -5.31
CA GLY A 66 6.59 -9.71 -5.65
C GLY A 66 5.69 -8.50 -5.89
N GLN A 67 5.55 -7.65 -4.87
CA GLN A 67 4.86 -6.35 -4.97
C GLN A 67 5.77 -5.22 -4.45
N ALA A 68 5.52 -4.01 -4.92
CA ALA A 68 6.06 -2.75 -4.41
C ALA A 68 4.90 -1.78 -4.15
N LEU A 69 5.14 -0.75 -3.35
CA LEU A 69 4.16 0.28 -3.04
C LEU A 69 4.41 1.51 -3.89
N TYR A 70 3.38 1.98 -4.56
CA TYR A 70 3.40 3.28 -5.24
C TYR A 70 2.45 4.20 -4.51
N ALA A 71 2.89 5.43 -4.24
CA ALA A 71 2.11 6.43 -3.53
C ALA A 71 1.81 7.62 -4.43
N PHE A 72 0.54 8.01 -4.49
CA PHE A 72 0.10 9.25 -5.09
C PHE A 72 -0.22 10.23 -3.98
N VAL A 73 0.40 11.41 -4.02
CA VAL A 73 0.29 12.41 -2.95
C VAL A 73 -0.24 13.73 -3.50
N THR A 74 -1.28 14.25 -2.87
CA THR A 74 -1.75 15.61 -3.07
C THR A 74 -1.07 16.53 -2.07
N LEU A 75 -0.42 17.58 -2.56
CA LEU A 75 0.34 18.50 -1.71
C LEU A 75 -0.56 19.58 -1.09
N MET A 76 -0.16 20.06 0.08
CA MET A 76 -0.83 21.17 0.78
C MET A 76 -0.86 22.42 -0.10
N GLU A 77 -1.97 23.15 -0.03
CA GLU A 77 -2.13 24.43 -0.72
C GLU A 77 -0.98 25.39 -0.32
N GLY A 78 -0.38 26.06 -1.32
CA GLY A 78 0.82 26.87 -1.13
C GLY A 78 2.14 26.13 -1.35
N THR A 79 2.12 24.80 -1.48
CA THR A 79 3.30 24.03 -1.94
C THR A 79 3.49 24.25 -3.45
N LYS A 80 4.69 24.65 -3.87
CA LYS A 80 5.00 24.87 -5.30
C LYS A 80 5.01 23.54 -6.05
N TYR A 81 4.56 23.59 -7.32
CA TYR A 81 4.77 22.52 -8.29
C TYR A 81 5.73 23.04 -9.40
N PRO A 82 6.79 22.30 -9.76
CA PRO A 82 7.23 21.05 -9.15
C PRO A 82 7.64 21.24 -7.67
N PRO A 83 7.51 20.21 -6.83
CA PRO A 83 7.89 20.29 -5.43
C PRO A 83 9.37 20.60 -5.27
N ALA A 84 9.73 21.10 -4.08
CA ALA A 84 11.12 21.31 -3.72
C ALA A 84 11.92 19.99 -3.85
N GLU A 85 13.18 20.12 -4.25
CA GLU A 85 14.12 19.01 -4.25
C GLU A 85 14.20 18.43 -2.82
N GLY A 86 14.10 17.11 -2.66
CA GLY A 86 14.10 16.45 -1.36
C GLY A 86 12.72 16.11 -0.76
N LEU A 87 11.61 16.68 -1.26
CA LEU A 87 10.29 16.42 -0.67
C LEU A 87 9.90 14.94 -0.74
N ARG A 88 10.27 14.25 -1.82
CA ARG A 88 10.03 12.80 -1.97
C ARG A 88 10.77 12.03 -0.88
N GLU A 89 12.04 12.35 -0.66
CA GLU A 89 12.89 11.74 0.36
C GLU A 89 12.33 11.98 1.78
N GLU A 90 11.79 13.17 2.06
CA GLU A 90 11.14 13.51 3.33
C GLU A 90 9.85 12.71 3.56
N LEU A 91 9.00 12.58 2.53
CA LEU A 91 7.80 11.75 2.57
C LEU A 91 8.15 10.27 2.81
N CYS A 92 9.11 9.72 2.07
CA CYS A 92 9.60 8.35 2.28
C CYS A 92 10.20 8.16 3.68
N ALA A 93 10.93 9.15 4.20
CA ALA A 93 11.48 9.13 5.56
C ALA A 93 10.38 9.14 6.63
N THR A 94 9.27 9.84 6.39
CA THR A 94 8.10 9.87 7.27
C THR A 94 7.47 8.49 7.39
N VAL A 95 7.24 7.82 6.26
CA VAL A 95 6.74 6.43 6.25
C VAL A 95 7.71 5.47 6.93
N ARG A 96 9.02 5.60 6.63
CA ARG A 96 10.06 4.77 7.24
C ARG A 96 10.08 4.89 8.77
N LYS A 97 9.87 6.09 9.29
CA LYS A 97 9.84 6.36 10.73
C LYS A 97 8.57 5.81 11.40
N ALA A 98 7.43 5.91 10.71
CA ALA A 98 6.14 5.49 11.26
C ALA A 98 5.96 3.97 11.27
N ILE A 99 6.33 3.30 10.18
CA ILE A 99 6.04 1.86 9.97
C ILE A 99 7.35 1.06 9.90
N GLY A 100 8.29 1.50 9.08
CA GLY A 100 9.57 0.84 8.90
C GLY A 100 10.06 0.83 7.45
N ALA A 101 11.26 0.30 7.24
CA ALA A 101 11.92 0.29 5.94
C ALA A 101 11.16 -0.50 4.85
N ILE A 102 10.38 -1.50 5.25
CA ILE A 102 9.65 -2.39 4.34
C ILE A 102 8.42 -1.73 3.71
N ALA A 103 7.86 -0.70 4.36
CA ALA A 103 6.65 -0.02 3.95
C ALA A 103 6.92 1.25 3.12
N VAL A 104 8.18 1.57 2.86
CA VAL A 104 8.56 2.78 2.12
C VAL A 104 8.12 2.62 0.65
N PRO A 105 7.30 3.55 0.12
CA PRO A 105 6.95 3.56 -1.29
C PRO A 105 8.18 3.79 -2.18
N ASP A 106 8.14 3.21 -3.37
CA ASP A 106 9.15 3.38 -4.41
C ASP A 106 9.07 4.74 -5.10
#